data_AF-A0A3A4S1F5-F1
#
_entry.id   AF-A0A3A4S1F5-F1
#
_cell.length_a   1.000
_cell.length_b   1.000
_cell.length_c   1.000
_cell.angle_alpha   90.00
_cell.angle_beta   90.00
_cell.angle_gamma   90.00
#
_symmetry.space_group_name_H-M   'P 1'
#
loop_
_entity.id
_entity.type
_entity.pdbx_description
1 polymer ?
#
loop_
_entity_poly.entity_id
_entity_poly.type
_entity_poly.pdbx_seq_one_letter_code
_entity_poly.pdbx_strand_id
1 'polypeptide(L)'
;MSSKKHPLGEKRNHPGSKLRQGFWMVFRFGVNNWGLLFLINASMVEEFLYREILWNLVRKLDIRVALTSVLFALAHHPGTIIAWCLYVSLGMFLGLVRYKLDLWGSMGLHLVWNLLVYSLLLF
;
A
#
# COMPACT_ATOMS: atom_id res chain seq x y z
N MET A 1 -22.53 50.62 -40.69
CA MET A 1 -21.54 50.60 -39.60
C MET A 1 -21.23 49.15 -39.25
N SER A 2 -20.05 48.64 -39.61
CA SER A 2 -19.64 47.26 -39.30
C SER A 2 -18.79 47.25 -38.03
N SER A 3 -19.30 46.59 -36.99
CA SER A 3 -18.64 46.48 -35.68
C SER A 3 -17.48 45.49 -35.78
N LYS A 4 -16.24 46.00 -35.74
CA LYS A 4 -15.02 45.17 -35.67
C LYS A 4 -15.03 44.38 -34.36
N LYS A 5 -15.22 43.06 -34.43
CA LYS A 5 -15.00 42.17 -33.27
C LYS A 5 -13.51 42.15 -32.95
N HIS A 6 -13.16 42.62 -31.76
CA HIS A 6 -11.82 42.53 -31.19
C HIS A 6 -11.46 41.05 -31.01
N PRO A 7 -10.36 40.53 -31.60
CA PRO A 7 -9.94 39.16 -31.31
C PRO A 7 -9.56 39.11 -29.83
N LEU A 8 -10.22 38.20 -29.10
CA LEU A 8 -9.90 37.88 -27.71
C LEU A 8 -8.43 37.45 -27.69
N GLY A 9 -7.62 38.24 -27.00
CA GLY A 9 -6.18 38.05 -26.91
C GLY A 9 -5.86 36.62 -26.46
N GLU A 10 -5.03 35.97 -27.25
CA GLU A 10 -4.38 34.71 -26.91
C GLU A 10 -3.68 34.89 -25.55
N LYS A 11 -4.20 34.22 -24.50
CA LYS A 11 -3.60 34.22 -23.18
C LYS A 11 -2.19 33.65 -23.31
N ARG A 12 -1.19 34.52 -23.43
CA ARG A 12 0.22 34.14 -23.42
C ARG A 12 0.48 33.34 -22.14
N ASN A 13 0.82 32.07 -22.30
CA ASN A 13 1.21 31.21 -21.20
C ASN A 13 2.47 31.79 -20.55
N HIS A 14 2.31 32.51 -19.43
CA HIS A 14 3.45 33.00 -18.67
C HIS A 14 4.29 31.81 -18.19
N PRO A 15 5.63 31.81 -18.34
CA PRO A 15 6.47 30.68 -17.94
C PRO A 15 6.29 30.26 -16.47
N GLY A 16 5.90 31.20 -15.60
CA GLY A 16 5.56 30.93 -14.21
C GLY A 16 4.24 30.17 -13.98
N SER A 17 3.38 29.97 -14.98
CA SER A 17 2.17 29.15 -14.86
C SER A 17 2.48 27.67 -14.94
N LYS A 18 3.44 27.25 -15.77
CA LYS A 18 3.87 25.84 -15.88
C LYS A 18 4.60 25.36 -14.64
N LEU A 19 5.47 26.20 -14.06
CA LEU A 19 6.15 25.90 -12.79
C LEU A 19 5.18 25.79 -11.62
N ARG A 20 4.21 26.71 -11.52
CA ARG A 20 3.12 26.60 -10.53
C ARG A 20 2.26 25.37 -10.77
N GLN A 21 1.91 25.06 -12.01
CA GLN A 21 1.14 23.86 -12.35
C GLN A 21 1.90 22.59 -12.00
N GLY A 22 3.20 22.51 -12.29
CA GLY A 22 4.06 21.40 -11.91
C GLY A 22 4.13 21.22 -10.40
N PHE A 23 4.34 22.32 -9.66
CA PHE A 23 4.30 22.31 -8.19
C PHE A 23 2.95 21.83 -7.66
N TRP A 24 1.84 22.35 -8.18
CA TRP A 24 0.49 21.93 -7.79
C TRP A 24 0.15 20.50 -8.21
N MET A 25 0.74 19.98 -9.30
CA MET A 25 0.62 18.57 -9.69
C MET A 25 1.34 17.68 -8.69
N VAL A 26 2.59 17.98 -8.35
CA VAL A 26 3.36 17.23 -7.35
C VAL A 26 2.68 17.28 -5.98
N PHE A 27 2.18 18.46 -5.60
CA PHE A 27 1.42 18.63 -4.36
C PHE A 27 0.09 17.87 -4.40
N ARG A 28 -0.69 17.92 -5.49
CA ARG A 28 -1.90 17.10 -5.65
C ARG A 28 -1.59 15.61 -5.66
N PHE A 29 -0.55 15.15 -6.34
CA PHE A 29 -0.18 13.73 -6.33
C PHE A 29 0.25 13.28 -4.92
N GLY A 30 1.05 14.08 -4.21
CA GLY A 30 1.44 13.79 -2.83
C GLY A 30 0.24 13.78 -1.86
N VAL A 31 -0.69 14.72 -2.01
CA VAL A 31 -1.86 14.86 -1.14
C VAL A 31 -3.03 13.98 -1.58
N ASN A 32 -3.14 13.51 -2.82
CA ASN A 32 -4.26 12.65 -3.25
C ASN A 32 -3.95 11.15 -3.09
N ASN A 33 -2.75 10.79 -2.65
CA ASN A 33 -2.31 9.39 -2.50
C ASN A 33 -2.46 8.84 -1.06
N TRP A 34 -3.35 9.43 -0.23
CA TRP A 34 -3.58 8.97 1.14
C TRP A 34 -3.85 7.46 1.25
N GLY A 35 -4.57 6.87 0.29
CA GLY A 35 -4.79 5.42 0.24
C GLY A 35 -3.50 4.61 0.04
N LEU A 36 -2.61 5.06 -0.84
CA LEU A 36 -1.31 4.41 -1.04
C LEU A 36 -0.40 4.55 0.17
N LEU A 37 -0.37 5.73 0.79
CA LEU A 37 0.38 5.96 2.03
C LEU A 37 -0.14 5.07 3.16
N PHE A 38 -1.46 4.90 3.26
CA PHE A 38 -2.07 3.99 4.22
C PHE A 38 -1.63 2.54 3.98
N LEU A 39 -1.69 2.05 2.74
CA LEU A 39 -1.29 0.68 2.38
C LEU A 39 0.18 0.40 2.73
N ILE A 40 1.08 1.35 2.44
CA ILE A 40 2.51 1.24 2.78
C ILE A 40 2.68 1.18 4.30
N ASN A 41 2.12 2.13 5.04
CA ASN A 41 2.26 2.19 6.49
C ASN A 41 1.65 0.98 7.19
N ALA A 42 0.45 0.56 6.77
CA ALA A 42 -0.23 -0.61 7.32
C ALA A 42 0.63 -1.88 7.13
N SER A 43 1.09 -2.14 5.90
CA SER A 43 1.93 -3.30 5.60
C SER A 43 3.22 -3.32 6.43
N MET A 44 3.86 -2.16 6.59
CA MET A 44 5.08 -2.03 7.42
C MET A 44 4.80 -2.32 8.89
N VAL A 45 3.75 -1.71 9.46
CA VAL A 45 3.40 -1.87 10.88
C VAL A 45 2.99 -3.31 11.17
N GLU A 46 2.13 -3.91 10.33
CA GLU A 46 1.68 -5.29 10.53
C GLU A 46 2.84 -6.28 10.50
N GLU A 47 3.70 -6.21 9.48
CA GLU A 47 4.86 -7.10 9.41
C GLU A 47 5.84 -6.85 10.55
N PHE A 48 6.07 -5.60 10.95
CA PHE A 48 6.93 -5.31 12.10
C PHE A 48 6.39 -5.92 13.40
N LEU A 49 5.09 -5.77 13.67
CA LEU A 49 4.45 -6.32 14.87
C LEU A 49 4.51 -7.86 14.88
N TYR A 50 4.13 -8.51 13.78
CA TYR A 50 4.05 -9.95 13.73
C TYR A 50 5.40 -10.64 13.49
N ARG A 51 6.20 -10.14 12.54
CA ARG A 51 7.43 -10.79 12.05
C ARG A 51 8.71 -10.26 12.69
N GLU A 52 8.66 -9.16 13.43
CA GLU A 52 9.80 -8.69 14.23
C GLU A 52 9.53 -8.85 15.72
N ILE A 53 8.47 -8.22 16.27
CA ILE A 53 8.22 -8.30 17.71
C ILE A 53 7.76 -9.70 18.11
N LEU A 54 6.61 -10.15 17.62
CA LEU A 54 6.01 -11.41 18.06
C LEU A 54 6.87 -12.63 17.66
N TRP A 55 7.48 -12.57 16.48
CA TRP A 55 8.39 -13.61 16.00
C TRP A 55 9.56 -13.85 16.95
N ASN A 56 10.13 -12.79 17.53
CA ASN A 56 11.28 -12.89 18.43
C ASN A 56 10.90 -13.33 19.86
N LEU A 57 9.62 -13.24 20.25
CA LEU A 57 9.13 -13.71 21.56
C LEU A 57 9.05 -15.24 21.65
N VAL A 58 8.82 -15.92 20.53
CA VAL A 58 8.70 -17.37 20.45
C VAL A 58 10.04 -17.97 20.03
N ARG A 59 10.45 -19.14 20.53
CA ARG A 59 11.74 -19.77 20.15
C ARG A 59 11.65 -20.77 18.99
N LYS A 60 10.56 -21.54 18.91
CA LYS A 60 10.38 -22.60 17.91
C LYS A 60 9.84 -22.02 16.60
N LEU A 61 10.50 -22.30 15.48
CA LEU A 61 10.15 -21.77 14.16
C LEU A 61 8.72 -22.13 13.74
N ASP A 62 8.33 -23.40 13.89
CA ASP A 62 6.99 -23.85 13.49
C ASP A 62 5.89 -23.09 14.24
N ILE A 63 6.13 -22.83 15.53
CA ILE A 63 5.20 -22.06 16.37
C ILE A 63 5.21 -20.58 15.96
N ARG A 64 6.36 -19.98 15.63
CA ARG A 64 6.42 -18.59 15.14
C ARG A 64 5.57 -18.42 13.88
N VAL A 65 5.79 -19.27 12.89
CA VAL A 65 5.08 -19.21 11.61
C VAL A 65 3.59 -19.45 11.85
N ALA A 66 3.20 -20.51 12.55
CA ALA A 66 1.80 -20.82 12.80
C ALA A 66 1.10 -19.69 13.59
N LEU A 67 1.68 -19.24 14.70
CA LEU A 67 1.10 -18.21 15.56
C LEU A 67 0.90 -16.89 14.81
N THR A 68 1.95 -16.42 14.15
CA THR A 68 1.92 -15.13 13.45
C THR A 68 1.01 -15.18 12.21
N SER A 69 0.78 -16.36 11.62
CA SER A 69 -0.15 -16.54 10.49
C SER A 69 -1.60 -16.60 10.93
N VAL A 70 -1.89 -17.31 12.02
CA VAL A 70 -3.24 -17.39 12.59
C VAL A 70 -3.69 -16.03 13.12
N LEU A 71 -2.83 -15.33 13.88
CA LEU A 71 -3.16 -14.00 14.40
C LEU A 71 -3.35 -12.98 13.28
N PHE A 72 -2.51 -13.03 12.25
CA PHE A 72 -2.66 -12.21 11.05
C PHE A 72 -4.04 -12.44 10.40
N ALA A 73 -4.42 -13.69 10.19
CA ALA A 73 -5.71 -14.01 9.61
C ALA A 73 -6.90 -13.59 10.47
N LEU A 74 -6.79 -13.72 11.80
CA LEU A 74 -7.84 -13.28 12.72
C LEU A 74 -8.01 -11.75 12.74
N ALA A 75 -6.91 -11.00 12.64
CA ALA A 75 -6.95 -9.53 12.58
C ALA A 75 -7.66 -9.00 11.34
N HIS A 76 -7.71 -9.79 10.27
CA HIS A 76 -8.44 -9.47 9.04
C HIS A 76 -9.95 -9.78 9.12
N HIS A 77 -10.45 -10.21 10.28
CA HIS A 77 -11.88 -10.47 10.55
C HIS A 77 -12.61 -11.20 9.39
N PRO A 78 -12.16 -12.41 8.99
CA PRO A 78 -12.71 -13.09 7.84
C PRO A 78 -14.17 -13.50 8.08
N GLY A 79 -15.06 -13.05 7.19
CA GLY A 79 -16.48 -13.42 7.24
C GLY A 79 -16.79 -14.81 6.64
N THR A 80 -15.81 -15.47 6.02
CA THR A 80 -15.98 -16.81 5.42
C THR A 80 -14.77 -17.69 5.71
N ILE A 81 -14.99 -19.02 5.72
CA ILE A 81 -13.89 -20.00 5.88
C ILE A 81 -12.88 -19.91 4.75
N ILE A 82 -13.32 -19.57 3.52
CA ILE A 82 -12.45 -19.40 2.37
C ILE A 82 -11.52 -18.20 2.59
N ALA A 83 -12.05 -17.06 3.02
CA ALA A 83 -11.25 -15.88 3.34
C ALA A 83 -10.25 -16.17 4.46
N TRP A 84 -10.68 -16.88 5.51
CA TRP A 84 -9.79 -17.30 6.58
C TRP A 84 -8.64 -18.17 6.07
N CYS A 85 -8.93 -19.20 5.26
CA CYS A 85 -7.90 -20.05 4.65
C CYS A 85 -6.93 -19.26 3.78
N LEU A 86 -7.42 -18.28 3.01
CA LEU A 86 -6.58 -17.40 2.19
C LEU A 86 -5.64 -16.54 3.05
N TYR A 87 -6.15 -15.89 4.09
CA TYR A 87 -5.33 -15.07 4.97
C TYR A 87 -4.31 -15.89 5.77
N VAL A 88 -4.68 -17.08 6.25
CA VAL A 88 -3.72 -17.99 6.92
C VAL A 88 -2.62 -18.42 5.95
N SER A 89 -2.99 -18.77 4.70
CA SER A 89 -2.03 -19.16 3.67
C SER A 89 -1.07 -18.03 3.31
N LEU A 90 -1.59 -16.81 3.16
CA LEU A 90 -0.79 -15.60 2.96
C LEU A 90 0.15 -15.35 4.15
N GLY A 91 -0.36 -15.42 5.37
CA GLY A 91 0.44 -15.30 6.59
C GLY A 91 1.57 -16.34 6.65
N MET A 92 1.29 -17.60 6.29
CA MET A 92 2.32 -18.64 6.24
C MET A 92 3.39 -18.29 5.20
N PHE A 93 2.99 -17.83 4.01
CA PHE A 93 3.93 -17.45 2.97
C PHE A 93 4.81 -16.27 3.38
N LEU A 94 4.23 -15.22 3.99
CA LEU A 94 4.98 -14.10 4.57
C LEU A 94 5.94 -14.58 5.67
N GLY A 95 5.50 -15.49 6.55
CA GLY A 95 6.36 -16.12 7.55
C GLY A 95 7.53 -16.91 6.96
N LEU A 96 7.32 -17.64 5.87
CA LEU A 96 8.37 -18.35 5.16
C LEU A 96 9.36 -17.39 4.49
N VAL A 97 8.86 -16.31 3.88
CA VAL A 97 9.73 -15.26 3.30
C VAL A 97 10.56 -14.59 4.37
N ARG A 98 9.98 -14.23 5.52
CA ARG A 98 10.73 -13.69 6.68
C ARG A 98 11.85 -14.62 7.15
N TYR A 99 11.61 -15.93 7.10
CA TYR A 99 12.58 -16.93 7.51
C TYR A 99 13.69 -17.14 6.47
N LYS A 100 13.35 -17.11 5.18
CA LYS A 100 14.30 -17.41 4.07
C LYS A 100 15.09 -16.20 3.60
N LEU A 101 14.48 -15.02 3.62
CA LEU A 101 15.07 -13.76 3.21
C LEU A 101 15.32 -12.93 4.48
N ASP A 102 14.40 -12.04 4.80
CA ASP A 102 14.47 -11.10 5.91
C ASP A 102 13.12 -10.40 6.12
N LEU A 103 13.09 -9.44 7.05
CA LEU A 103 11.91 -8.64 7.34
C LEU A 103 11.49 -7.77 6.14
N TRP A 104 12.46 -7.18 5.43
CA TRP A 104 12.22 -6.31 4.29
C TRP A 104 11.56 -7.05 3.13
N GLY A 105 11.99 -8.29 2.84
CA GLY A 105 11.36 -9.14 1.85
C GLY A 105 9.90 -9.46 2.18
N SER A 106 9.60 -9.73 3.46
CA SER A 106 8.22 -9.96 3.91
C SER A 106 7.36 -8.70 3.78
N MET A 107 7.88 -7.54 4.23
CA MET A 107 7.22 -6.23 4.07
C MET A 107 6.96 -5.89 2.61
N GLY A 108 7.93 -6.10 1.73
CA GLY A 108 7.81 -5.84 0.30
C GLY A 108 6.74 -6.73 -0.34
N LEU A 109 6.74 -8.03 -0.02
CA LEU A 109 5.73 -8.96 -0.53
C LEU A 109 4.33 -8.61 -0.05
N HIS A 110 4.17 -8.27 1.24
CA HIS A 110 2.89 -7.86 1.79
C HIS A 110 2.39 -6.57 1.09
N LEU A 111 3.26 -5.58 0.90
CA LEU A 111 2.92 -4.37 0.17
C LEU A 111 2.50 -4.68 -1.27
N VAL A 112 3.22 -5.54 -1.98
CA VAL A 112 2.87 -5.96 -3.35
C VAL A 112 1.49 -6.62 -3.39
N TRP A 113 1.18 -7.50 -2.43
CA TRP A 113 -0.14 -8.12 -2.31
C TRP A 113 -1.24 -7.07 -2.10
N ASN A 114 -1.03 -6.13 -1.19
CA ASN A 114 -1.97 -5.06 -0.89
C ASN A 114 -2.18 -4.13 -2.09
N LEU A 115 -1.13 -3.80 -2.84
CA LEU A 115 -1.24 -3.02 -4.08
C LEU A 115 -1.96 -3.78 -5.19
N LEU A 116 -1.76 -5.10 -5.30
CA LEU A 116 -2.47 -5.95 -6.25
C LEU A 116 -3.96 -5.96 -5.95
N VAL A 117 -4.34 -6.24 -4.70
CA VAL A 117 -5.76 -6.24 -4.27
C VAL A 117 -6.38 -4.87 -4.47
N TYR A 118 -5.69 -3.80 -4.07
CA TYR A 118 -6.14 -2.43 -4.28
C TYR A 118 -6.38 -2.12 -5.77
N SER A 119 -5.46 -2.57 -6.65
CA SER A 119 -5.61 -2.37 -8.09
C SER A 119 -6.79 -3.16 -8.66
N LEU A 120 -7.03 -4.39 -8.20
CA LEU A 120 -8.18 -5.21 -8.61
C LEU A 120 -9.53 -4.63 -8.17
N LEU A 121 -9.56 -3.90 -7.04
CA LEU A 121 -10.76 -3.23 -6.55
C LEU A 121 -11.11 -1.94 -7.31
N LEU A 122 -10.19 -1.41 -8.13
CA LEU A 122 -10.38 -0.20 -8.92
C LEU A 122 -10.97 -0.45 -10.32
N PHE A 123 -11.13 -1.70 -10.74
CA PHE A 123 -11.73 -2.12 -12.01
C PHE A 123 -13.01 -2.92 -11.76
#